data_AF-A0A7C3IFH5-F1
#
_entry.id   AF-A0A7C3IFH5-F1
#
_cell.length_a   1.000
_cell.length_b   1.000
_cell.length_c   1.000
_cell.angle_alpha   90.00
_cell.angle_beta   90.00
_cell.angle_gamma   90.00
#
_symmetry.space_group_name_H-M   'P 1'
#
loop_
_entity.id
_entity.type
_entity.pdbx_description
1 polymer ?
#
loop_
_entity_poly.entity_id
_entity_poly.type
_entity_poly.pdbx_seq_one_letter_code
_entity_poly.pdbx_strand_id
1 'polypeptide(L)'
;MHRRNARTRTLCLLAILLASGSAHCQPESRRLPYIPPKLHNWPQPYRGVPGLEAHVFVTGFVELPEALLVRGGAWTRMRQLPVTSLVLQHPQQGVLVVDSGLSKAVAAEKVWPGSFLFPAEGLVQLEAAADLSEALPRAGIRPEAVRWIVQTNLRALRTGNLRAFPRATVVATTAERDYASRQQTGYDPALWAGVEQWRSVDFTAAQPLGTFERAVDLLGDGSVQLIDGRGPTPGTMIVLVRLPRRALLWASDVVPTWGTLRTAREPYGLWNGDAWWLTFWRVKRLADLAPEVQIVPAFDSTGSGEPSFPARFHELPTPATSPTRRPSPNPWERILPRPW
;
A
#
# COMPACT_ATOMS: atom_id res chain seq x y z
N MET A 1 -15.87 -33.85 25.64
CA MET A 1 -14.96 -32.79 25.13
C MET A 1 -15.62 -31.74 24.22
N HIS A 2 -16.88 -31.89 23.78
CA HIS A 2 -17.52 -30.90 22.87
C HIS A 2 -18.06 -29.59 23.49
N ARG A 3 -18.27 -29.52 24.82
CA ARG A 3 -18.90 -28.34 25.47
C ARG A 3 -17.95 -27.19 25.80
N ARG A 4 -16.62 -27.41 25.84
CA ARG A 4 -15.63 -26.35 26.10
C ARG A 4 -15.43 -25.42 24.89
N ASN A 5 -15.50 -25.95 23.66
CA ASN A 5 -15.32 -25.15 22.43
C ASN A 5 -16.47 -24.17 22.13
N ALA A 6 -17.69 -24.44 22.59
CA ALA A 6 -18.83 -23.55 22.37
C ALA A 6 -18.72 -22.28 23.23
N ARG A 7 -18.33 -22.40 24.51
CA ARG A 7 -18.18 -21.27 25.43
C ARG A 7 -17.06 -20.31 24.99
N THR A 8 -15.93 -20.83 24.52
CA THR A 8 -14.82 -20.00 24.01
C THR A 8 -15.22 -19.21 22.76
N ARG A 9 -16.02 -19.82 21.87
CA ARG A 9 -16.54 -19.17 20.65
C ARG A 9 -17.56 -18.07 20.95
N THR A 10 -18.46 -18.30 21.91
CA THR A 10 -19.43 -17.29 22.36
C THR A 10 -18.75 -16.09 23.05
N LEU A 11 -17.68 -16.34 23.82
CA LEU A 11 -16.86 -15.29 24.42
C LEU A 11 -16.11 -14.45 23.37
N CYS A 12 -15.58 -15.06 22.30
CA CYS A 12 -14.98 -14.32 21.19
C CYS A 12 -16.00 -13.47 20.43
N LEU A 13 -17.23 -13.96 20.20
CA LEU A 13 -18.30 -13.19 19.57
C LEU A 13 -18.79 -12.02 20.43
N LEU A 14 -18.89 -12.20 21.75
CA LEU A 14 -19.21 -11.12 22.66
C LEU A 14 -18.09 -10.08 22.75
N ALA A 15 -16.82 -10.50 22.70
CA ALA A 15 -15.68 -9.58 22.61
C ALA A 15 -15.68 -8.79 21.29
N ILE A 16 -16.01 -9.42 20.16
CA ILE A 16 -16.17 -8.75 18.86
C ILE A 16 -17.37 -7.80 18.88
N LEU A 17 -18.50 -8.19 19.48
CA LEU A 17 -19.71 -7.35 19.61
C LEU A 17 -19.49 -6.16 20.57
N LEU A 18 -18.75 -6.34 21.66
CA LEU A 18 -18.40 -5.28 22.60
C LEU A 18 -17.32 -4.35 22.04
N ALA A 19 -16.35 -4.88 21.31
CA ALA A 19 -15.36 -4.09 20.57
C ALA A 19 -15.99 -3.34 19.39
N SER A 20 -17.00 -3.92 18.72
CA SER A 20 -17.73 -3.24 17.64
C SER A 20 -18.70 -2.18 18.17
N GLY A 21 -19.36 -2.38 19.31
CA GLY A 21 -20.29 -1.39 19.87
C GLY A 21 -19.65 -0.03 20.19
N SER A 22 -18.34 0.01 20.44
CA SER A 22 -17.58 1.24 20.73
C SER A 22 -16.62 1.67 19.61
N ALA A 23 -16.26 0.77 18.66
CA ALA A 23 -15.37 1.08 17.54
C ALA A 23 -16.09 1.53 16.24
N HIS A 24 -17.44 1.53 16.21
CA HIS A 24 -18.21 1.93 15.02
C HIS A 24 -18.36 3.45 14.85
N CYS A 25 -18.04 4.24 15.88
CA CYS A 25 -17.90 5.68 15.72
C CYS A 25 -16.45 6.00 15.37
N GLN A 26 -16.23 6.63 14.21
CA GLN A 26 -15.04 7.43 14.02
C GLN A 26 -14.98 8.39 15.23
N PRO A 27 -13.85 8.48 15.97
CA PRO A 27 -13.77 9.39 17.10
C PRO A 27 -14.23 10.77 16.63
N GLU A 28 -15.10 11.41 17.42
CA GLU A 28 -15.77 12.69 17.13
C GLU A 28 -14.93 13.54 16.16
N SER A 29 -15.48 13.73 14.96
CA SER A 29 -14.88 14.38 13.79
C SER A 29 -13.51 15.00 14.06
N ARG A 30 -12.43 14.26 13.79
CA ARG A 30 -11.07 14.83 13.80
C ARG A 30 -11.11 16.16 13.07
N ARG A 31 -10.66 17.23 13.72
CA ARG A 31 -10.61 18.56 13.08
C ARG A 31 -9.81 18.45 11.80
N LEU A 32 -10.31 19.08 10.74
CA LEU A 32 -9.57 19.18 9.49
C LEU A 32 -8.26 19.93 9.77
N PRO A 33 -7.10 19.33 9.46
CA PRO A 33 -5.84 20.00 9.69
C PRO A 33 -5.74 21.20 8.76
N TYR A 34 -5.27 22.33 9.29
CA TYR A 34 -4.96 23.48 8.44
C TYR A 34 -3.68 23.19 7.65
N ILE A 35 -3.81 23.14 6.33
CA ILE A 35 -2.68 22.99 5.40
C ILE A 35 -2.67 24.24 4.51
N PRO A 36 -1.60 25.05 4.56
CA PRO A 36 -1.52 26.28 3.77
C PRO A 36 -1.81 26.03 2.28
N PRO A 37 -2.52 26.94 1.58
CA PRO A 37 -2.72 26.89 0.13
C PRO A 37 -1.43 27.23 -0.65
N LYS A 38 -0.32 26.57 -0.33
CA LYS A 38 1.00 26.86 -0.90
C LYS A 38 1.72 25.56 -1.24
N LEU A 39 2.31 25.52 -2.44
CA LEU A 39 3.20 24.46 -2.86
C LEU A 39 4.65 24.88 -2.59
N HIS A 40 5.30 24.21 -1.65
CA HIS A 40 6.71 24.42 -1.30
C HIS A 40 7.63 23.72 -2.29
N ASN A 41 8.72 24.37 -2.73
CA ASN A 41 9.73 23.79 -3.63
C ASN A 41 9.14 23.06 -4.85
N TRP A 42 7.97 23.49 -5.32
CA TRP A 42 7.26 22.86 -6.42
C TRP A 42 7.75 23.44 -7.74
N PRO A 43 8.20 22.61 -8.70
CA PRO A 43 8.81 23.10 -9.93
C PRO A 43 7.78 23.84 -10.79
N GLN A 44 8.05 25.10 -11.11
CA GLN A 44 7.25 25.94 -12.00
C GLN A 44 8.17 26.68 -13.00
N PRO A 45 7.93 26.60 -14.32
CA PRO A 45 6.94 25.72 -14.96
C PRO A 45 7.27 24.25 -14.72
N TYR A 46 6.26 23.37 -14.82
CA TYR A 46 6.48 21.93 -14.72
C TYR A 46 7.50 21.46 -15.74
N ARG A 47 8.59 20.82 -15.28
CA ARG A 47 9.62 20.20 -16.11
C ARG A 47 9.79 18.74 -15.69
N GLY A 48 9.11 17.84 -16.39
CA GLY A 48 9.26 16.41 -16.24
C GLY A 48 10.62 15.92 -16.75
N VAL A 49 10.95 14.65 -16.48
CA VAL A 49 12.17 14.02 -16.99
C VAL A 49 11.88 13.37 -18.35
N PRO A 50 12.47 13.86 -19.46
CA PRO A 50 12.26 13.27 -20.78
C PRO A 50 12.67 11.80 -20.82
N GLY A 51 11.82 10.94 -21.40
CA GLY A 51 12.09 9.51 -21.52
C GLY A 51 11.87 8.68 -20.25
N LEU A 52 11.49 9.30 -19.12
CA LEU A 52 11.08 8.55 -17.93
C LEU A 52 9.70 7.91 -18.16
N GLU A 53 9.67 6.57 -18.18
CA GLU A 53 8.44 5.80 -18.30
C GLU A 53 8.05 5.17 -16.97
N ALA A 54 6.75 5.03 -16.74
CA ALA A 54 6.20 4.36 -15.57
C ALA A 54 5.31 3.18 -15.96
N HIS A 55 5.32 2.13 -15.16
CA HIS A 55 4.57 0.90 -15.38
C HIS A 55 3.98 0.48 -14.04
N VAL A 56 2.71 0.11 -14.01
CA VAL A 56 2.09 -0.43 -12.80
C VAL A 56 1.77 -1.89 -13.05
N PHE A 57 2.39 -2.78 -12.28
CA PHE A 57 2.19 -4.22 -12.38
C PHE A 57 1.30 -4.71 -11.25
N VAL A 58 0.29 -5.50 -11.57
CA VAL A 58 -0.45 -6.28 -10.58
C VAL A 58 0.34 -7.56 -10.31
N THR A 59 0.74 -7.78 -9.06
CA THR A 59 1.50 -8.97 -8.62
C THR A 59 0.59 -10.04 -8.00
N GLY A 60 -0.59 -9.63 -7.58
CA GLY A 60 -1.62 -10.50 -7.05
C GLY A 60 -2.78 -9.69 -6.49
N PHE A 61 -3.56 -10.32 -5.62
CA PHE A 61 -4.73 -9.74 -5.00
C PHE A 61 -4.75 -10.00 -3.50
N VAL A 62 -5.33 -9.06 -2.78
CA VAL A 62 -5.73 -9.24 -1.38
C VAL A 62 -7.25 -9.15 -1.29
N GLU A 63 -7.86 -10.16 -0.69
CA GLU A 63 -9.28 -10.17 -0.36
C GLU A 63 -9.45 -9.93 1.14
N LEU A 64 -10.26 -8.94 1.52
CA LEU A 64 -10.43 -8.57 2.93
C LEU A 64 -11.79 -7.88 3.18
N PRO A 65 -12.35 -7.87 4.41
CA PRO A 65 -13.58 -7.17 4.73
C PRO A 65 -13.48 -5.66 4.53
N GLU A 66 -14.52 -5.04 3.98
CA GLU A 66 -14.58 -3.58 3.77
C GLU A 66 -14.30 -2.78 5.06
N ALA A 67 -14.67 -3.31 6.22
CA ALA A 67 -14.37 -2.74 7.54
C ALA A 67 -12.86 -2.53 7.82
N LEU A 68 -11.97 -3.32 7.19
CA LEU A 68 -10.53 -3.15 7.32
C LEU A 68 -10.01 -2.01 6.42
N LEU A 69 -10.70 -1.71 5.30
CA LEU A 69 -10.31 -0.63 4.40
C LEU A 69 -10.73 0.75 4.90
N VAL A 70 -11.91 0.83 5.51
CA VAL A 70 -12.52 2.08 5.94
C VAL A 70 -13.33 1.86 7.22
N ARG A 71 -13.14 2.74 8.20
CA ARG A 71 -13.94 2.75 9.44
C ARG A 71 -15.42 2.88 9.12
N GLY A 72 -16.24 2.01 9.72
CA GLY A 72 -17.68 1.87 9.46
C GLY A 72 -18.00 1.12 8.16
N GLY A 73 -17.02 0.50 7.51
CA GLY A 73 -17.26 -0.45 6.43
C GLY A 73 -17.91 -1.74 6.95
N ALA A 74 -18.53 -2.50 6.05
CA ALA A 74 -19.18 -3.75 6.45
C ALA A 74 -18.15 -4.87 6.68
N TRP A 75 -18.24 -5.55 7.83
CA TRP A 75 -17.43 -6.75 8.13
C TRP A 75 -17.81 -7.98 7.29
N THR A 76 -19.02 -7.99 6.73
CA THR A 76 -19.56 -9.08 5.91
C THR A 76 -19.32 -8.88 4.41
N ARG A 77 -18.92 -7.68 3.98
CA ARG A 77 -18.65 -7.39 2.58
C ARG A 77 -17.16 -7.56 2.30
N MET A 78 -16.80 -8.62 1.60
CA MET A 78 -15.44 -8.84 1.13
C MET A 78 -15.11 -7.91 -0.05
N ARG A 79 -13.87 -7.44 -0.09
CA ARG A 79 -13.31 -6.61 -1.15
C ARG A 79 -12.04 -7.29 -1.64
N GLN A 80 -12.00 -7.60 -2.93
CA GLN A 80 -10.77 -8.02 -3.60
C GLN A 80 -10.09 -6.79 -4.18
N LEU A 81 -8.80 -6.64 -3.91
CA LEU A 81 -8.02 -5.48 -4.30
C LEU A 81 -6.69 -5.93 -4.92
N PRO A 82 -6.23 -5.29 -6.01
CA PRO A 82 -4.96 -5.62 -6.63
C PRO A 82 -3.80 -5.18 -5.74
N VAL A 83 -2.79 -6.03 -5.59
CA VAL A 83 -1.50 -5.66 -5.01
C VAL A 83 -0.57 -5.22 -6.13
N THR A 84 -0.26 -3.94 -6.15
CA THR A 84 0.45 -3.30 -7.26
C THR A 84 1.88 -2.91 -6.91
N SER A 85 2.74 -2.95 -7.93
CA SER A 85 4.12 -2.46 -7.92
C SER A 85 4.29 -1.41 -9.01
N LEU A 86 4.93 -0.28 -8.70
CA LEU A 86 5.29 0.72 -9.69
C LEU A 86 6.72 0.49 -10.17
N VAL A 87 6.94 0.47 -11.48
CA VAL A 87 8.24 0.25 -12.10
C VAL A 87 8.53 1.42 -13.02
N LEU A 88 9.67 2.08 -12.81
CA LEU A 88 10.12 3.24 -13.56
C LEU A 88 11.31 2.85 -14.43
N GLN A 89 11.25 3.15 -15.71
CA GLN A 89 12.40 3.06 -16.61
C GLN A 89 13.04 4.44 -16.70
N HIS A 90 14.09 4.67 -15.89
CA HIS A 90 14.80 5.94 -15.90
C HIS A 90 15.88 5.95 -16.99
N PRO A 91 15.92 6.95 -17.88
CA PRO A 91 16.85 6.97 -19.02
C PRO A 91 18.34 6.96 -18.60
N GLN A 92 18.64 7.46 -17.40
CA GLN A 92 20.02 7.62 -16.90
C GLN A 92 20.33 6.77 -15.66
N GLN A 93 19.31 6.35 -14.89
CA GLN A 93 19.50 5.75 -13.55
C GLN A 93 19.13 4.25 -13.53
N GLY A 94 18.70 3.72 -14.67
CA GLY A 94 18.24 2.33 -14.80
C GLY A 94 16.81 2.13 -14.33
N VAL A 95 16.46 0.88 -14.01
CA VAL A 95 15.10 0.54 -13.59
C VAL A 95 14.96 0.68 -12.08
N LEU A 96 13.90 1.38 -11.66
CA LEU A 96 13.52 1.53 -10.26
C LEU A 96 12.18 0.86 -10.03
N VAL A 97 12.05 0.11 -8.93
CA VAL A 97 10.79 -0.47 -8.48
C VAL A 97 10.35 0.24 -7.20
N VAL A 98 9.06 0.57 -7.07
CA VAL A 98 8.41 1.00 -5.84
C VAL A 98 7.45 -0.10 -5.42
N ASP A 99 7.71 -0.67 -4.25
CA ASP A 99 7.13 -1.89 -3.69
C ASP A 99 7.34 -3.10 -4.61
N SER A 100 7.99 -4.16 -4.13
CA SER A 100 8.22 -5.37 -4.93
C SER A 100 6.96 -6.25 -5.03
N GLY A 101 5.90 -5.92 -4.29
CA GLY A 101 4.58 -6.53 -4.41
C GLY A 101 4.47 -7.89 -3.72
N LEU A 102 3.38 -8.60 -4.01
CA LEU A 102 3.06 -9.91 -3.46
C LEU A 102 3.77 -11.00 -4.27
N SER A 103 4.45 -11.93 -3.60
CA SER A 103 5.03 -13.11 -4.26
C SER A 103 4.20 -14.36 -4.00
N LYS A 104 4.40 -15.37 -4.86
CA LYS A 104 3.79 -16.71 -4.71
C LYS A 104 4.09 -17.34 -3.36
N ALA A 105 5.32 -17.19 -2.86
CA ALA A 105 5.72 -17.70 -1.56
C ALA A 105 4.90 -17.06 -0.42
N VAL A 106 4.79 -15.73 -0.41
CA VAL A 106 4.02 -15.00 0.63
C VAL A 106 2.54 -15.37 0.59
N ALA A 107 1.95 -15.51 -0.61
CA ALA A 107 0.56 -15.93 -0.74
C ALA A 107 0.33 -17.38 -0.28
N ALA A 108 1.27 -18.29 -0.56
CA ALA A 108 1.18 -19.68 -0.16
C ALA A 108 1.32 -19.87 1.37
N GLU A 109 2.21 -19.10 1.99
CA GLU A 109 2.50 -19.22 3.43
C GLU A 109 1.48 -18.49 4.33
N LYS A 110 0.49 -17.80 3.75
CA LYS A 110 -0.51 -16.98 4.48
C LYS A 110 0.15 -16.08 5.54
N VAL A 111 1.23 -15.40 5.15
CA VAL A 111 2.09 -14.59 6.04
C VAL A 111 1.34 -13.34 6.54
N TRP A 112 0.42 -13.55 7.47
CA TRP A 112 -0.07 -12.54 8.39
C TRP A 112 0.11 -13.13 9.78
N PRO A 113 1.21 -12.81 10.48
CA PRO A 113 1.43 -13.35 11.80
C PRO A 113 0.33 -12.85 12.75
N GLY A 114 -0.34 -13.83 13.37
CA GLY A 114 -1.52 -13.63 14.18
C GLY A 114 -1.32 -12.55 15.26
N SER A 115 -2.31 -11.68 15.40
CA SER A 115 -2.49 -10.86 16.59
C SER A 115 -3.33 -11.64 17.59
N PHE A 116 -2.88 -11.71 18.85
CA PHE A 116 -3.60 -12.34 19.97
C PHE A 116 -5.02 -11.76 20.19
N LEU A 117 -5.28 -10.53 19.72
CA LEU A 117 -6.58 -9.86 19.84
C LEU A 117 -7.49 -10.04 18.62
N PHE A 118 -6.94 -10.40 17.45
CA PHE A 118 -7.70 -10.65 16.23
C PHE A 118 -7.03 -11.78 15.41
N PRO A 119 -7.57 -13.02 15.44
CA PRO A 119 -7.12 -14.11 14.58
C PRO A 119 -7.64 -13.85 13.16
N ALA A 120 -7.07 -12.87 12.46
CA ALA A 120 -7.44 -12.51 11.10
C ALA A 120 -6.89 -13.49 10.04
N GLU A 121 -6.37 -14.66 10.47
CA GLU A 121 -5.93 -15.77 9.60
C GLU A 121 -7.04 -16.25 8.63
N GLY A 122 -8.31 -15.93 8.93
CA GLY A 122 -9.46 -16.25 8.06
C GLY A 122 -10.15 -15.06 7.39
N LEU A 123 -9.74 -13.82 7.65
CA LEU A 123 -10.40 -12.63 7.08
C LEU A 123 -9.64 -12.05 5.90
N VAL A 124 -8.33 -12.25 5.82
CA VAL A 124 -7.54 -11.77 4.69
C VAL A 124 -7.06 -12.96 3.88
N GLN A 125 -7.33 -12.96 2.57
CA GLN A 125 -6.82 -13.96 1.64
C GLN A 125 -5.86 -13.29 0.67
N LEU A 126 -4.75 -13.96 0.38
CA LEU A 126 -3.75 -13.50 -0.57
C LEU A 126 -3.74 -14.46 -1.75
N GLU A 127 -3.82 -13.90 -2.95
CA GLU A 127 -3.72 -14.64 -4.19
C GLU A 127 -2.61 -14.01 -5.03
N ALA A 128 -1.42 -14.61 -4.99
CA ALA A 128 -0.36 -14.22 -5.91
C ALA A 128 -0.70 -14.70 -7.32
N ALA A 129 -0.43 -13.86 -8.30
CA ALA A 129 -0.71 -14.19 -9.69
C ALA A 129 0.59 -14.36 -10.50
N ALA A 130 1.54 -13.43 -10.39
CA ALA A 130 2.90 -13.62 -10.90
C ALA A 130 3.89 -12.87 -10.02
N ASP A 131 5.07 -13.47 -9.82
CA ASP A 131 6.17 -12.76 -9.19
C ASP A 131 6.60 -11.60 -10.10
N LEU A 132 7.00 -10.47 -9.51
CA LEU A 132 7.29 -9.26 -10.29
C LEU A 132 8.36 -9.52 -11.37
N SER A 133 9.38 -10.32 -11.05
CA SER A 133 10.44 -10.71 -12.00
C SER A 133 9.92 -11.47 -13.22
N GLU A 134 8.83 -12.24 -13.08
CA GLU A 134 8.20 -12.95 -14.19
C GLU A 134 7.33 -12.01 -15.04
N ALA A 135 6.83 -10.91 -14.46
CA ALA A 135 5.96 -9.96 -15.13
C ALA A 135 6.72 -8.91 -15.94
N LEU A 136 7.89 -8.45 -15.45
CA LEU A 136 8.71 -7.42 -16.09
C LEU A 136 9.02 -7.68 -17.59
N PRO A 137 9.35 -8.91 -18.03
CA PRO A 137 9.65 -9.17 -19.44
C PRO A 137 8.51 -8.84 -20.40
N ARG A 138 7.24 -8.86 -19.95
CA ARG A 138 6.08 -8.49 -20.80
C ARG A 138 6.10 -7.01 -21.21
N ALA A 139 6.80 -6.17 -20.44
CA ALA A 139 7.03 -4.77 -20.77
C ALA A 139 8.41 -4.53 -21.40
N GLY A 140 9.14 -5.58 -21.78
CA GLY A 140 10.51 -5.48 -22.30
C GLY A 140 11.57 -5.18 -21.22
N ILE A 141 11.22 -5.30 -19.94
CA ILE A 141 12.11 -5.01 -18.83
C ILE A 141 12.75 -6.30 -18.33
N ARG A 142 14.08 -6.35 -18.29
CA ARG A 142 14.81 -7.47 -17.68
C ARG A 142 14.87 -7.30 -16.16
N PRO A 143 14.59 -8.33 -15.34
CA PRO A 143 14.72 -8.24 -13.88
C PRO A 143 16.10 -7.78 -13.42
N GLU A 144 17.15 -8.16 -14.16
CA GLU A 144 18.54 -7.77 -13.93
C GLU A 144 18.82 -6.28 -14.09
N ALA A 145 17.94 -5.56 -14.79
CA ALA A 145 18.06 -4.12 -15.00
C ALA A 145 17.59 -3.31 -13.79
N VAL A 146 16.93 -3.94 -12.82
CA VAL A 146 16.49 -3.28 -11.58
C VAL A 146 17.70 -2.88 -10.75
N ARG A 147 17.89 -1.58 -10.57
CA ARG A 147 18.97 -0.95 -9.80
C ARG A 147 18.52 -0.51 -8.42
N TRP A 148 17.27 -0.09 -8.31
CA TRP A 148 16.71 0.49 -7.10
C TRP A 148 15.38 -0.18 -6.76
N ILE A 149 15.16 -0.47 -5.48
CA ILE A 149 13.85 -0.88 -4.97
C ILE A 149 13.49 0.01 -3.80
N VAL A 150 12.53 0.90 -3.97
CA VAL A 150 11.93 1.69 -2.90
C VAL A 150 10.83 0.87 -2.26
N GLN A 151 11.01 0.44 -1.01
CA GLN A 151 9.95 -0.14 -0.21
C GLN A 151 9.25 0.96 0.55
N THR A 152 8.02 1.27 0.17
CA THR A 152 7.25 2.32 0.84
C THR A 152 6.96 1.95 2.29
N ASN A 153 6.79 0.67 2.56
CA ASN A 153 6.84 0.05 3.88
C ASN A 153 7.34 -1.40 3.74
N LEU A 154 7.63 -2.09 4.84
CA LEU A 154 8.20 -3.45 4.80
C LEU A 154 7.17 -4.56 5.02
N ARG A 155 5.88 -4.27 4.89
CA ARG A 155 4.84 -5.29 5.05
C ARG A 155 4.97 -6.37 3.99
N ALA A 156 4.61 -7.61 4.32
CA ALA A 156 4.84 -8.78 3.48
C ALA A 156 4.25 -8.66 2.06
N LEU A 157 3.08 -8.02 1.93
CA LEU A 157 2.42 -7.79 0.63
C LEU A 157 3.14 -6.75 -0.26
N ARG A 158 4.11 -5.99 0.29
CA ARG A 158 4.93 -5.01 -0.44
C ARG A 158 6.34 -5.54 -0.73
N THR A 159 6.83 -6.49 0.08
CA THR A 159 8.23 -6.95 0.06
C THR A 159 8.44 -8.34 -0.56
N GLY A 160 7.36 -9.02 -0.96
CA GLY A 160 7.38 -10.44 -1.32
C GLY A 160 8.37 -10.84 -2.41
N ASN A 161 8.69 -9.94 -3.35
CA ASN A 161 9.60 -10.24 -4.47
C ASN A 161 11.03 -9.71 -4.29
N LEU A 162 11.43 -9.22 -3.11
CA LEU A 162 12.77 -8.62 -2.91
C LEU A 162 13.92 -9.56 -3.32
N ARG A 163 13.82 -10.85 -2.98
CA ARG A 163 14.84 -11.87 -3.28
C ARG A 163 15.09 -12.06 -4.79
N ALA A 164 14.15 -11.65 -5.65
CA ALA A 164 14.30 -11.76 -7.09
C ALA A 164 15.25 -10.70 -7.69
N PHE A 165 15.69 -9.72 -6.89
CA PHE A 165 16.51 -8.60 -7.35
C PHE A 165 17.78 -8.41 -6.49
N PRO A 166 18.67 -9.41 -6.42
CA PRO A 166 19.79 -9.43 -5.48
C PRO A 166 20.82 -8.31 -5.70
N ARG A 167 20.85 -7.70 -6.89
CA ARG A 167 21.78 -6.62 -7.25
C ARG A 167 21.22 -5.22 -7.02
N ALA A 168 19.96 -5.10 -6.60
CA ALA A 168 19.33 -3.80 -6.41
C ALA A 168 19.67 -3.21 -5.03
N THR A 169 19.87 -1.90 -4.98
CA THR A 169 19.89 -1.17 -3.71
C THR A 169 18.47 -0.99 -3.21
N VAL A 170 18.16 -1.54 -2.03
CA VAL A 170 16.85 -1.42 -1.41
C VAL A 170 16.81 -0.19 -0.52
N VAL A 171 15.80 0.64 -0.74
CA VAL A 171 15.57 1.91 -0.07
C VAL A 171 14.37 1.76 0.86
N ALA A 172 14.56 2.07 2.14
CA ALA A 172 13.49 2.15 3.13
C ALA A 172 13.86 3.18 4.20
N THR A 173 12.90 3.67 4.97
CA THR A 173 13.23 4.54 6.09
C THR A 173 13.87 3.74 7.23
N THR A 174 14.73 4.40 8.02
CA THR A 174 15.29 3.78 9.24
C THR A 174 14.17 3.40 10.21
N ALA A 175 13.16 4.27 10.36
CA ALA A 175 12.00 4.03 11.22
C ALA A 175 11.21 2.77 10.80
N GLU A 176 11.05 2.53 9.49
CA GLU A 176 10.37 1.34 9.01
C GLU A 176 11.14 0.06 9.29
N ARG A 177 12.46 0.06 9.03
CA ARG A 177 13.32 -1.09 9.30
C ARG A 177 13.34 -1.46 10.78
N ASP A 178 13.48 -0.45 11.63
CA ASP A 178 13.46 -0.61 13.08
C ASP A 178 12.12 -1.16 13.57
N TYR A 179 11.01 -0.66 13.02
CA TYR A 179 9.68 -1.15 13.36
C TYR A 179 9.47 -2.59 12.88
N ALA A 180 9.75 -2.87 11.61
CA ALA A 180 9.57 -4.18 10.98
C ALA A 180 10.39 -5.28 11.66
N SER A 181 11.58 -4.97 12.20
CA SER A 181 12.41 -5.94 12.94
C SER A 181 11.84 -6.37 14.29
N ARG A 182 10.90 -5.60 14.86
CA ARG A 182 10.31 -5.84 16.20
C ARG A 182 8.84 -6.23 16.14
N GLN A 183 8.21 -6.14 14.98
CA GLN A 183 6.81 -6.45 14.80
C GLN A 183 6.63 -7.85 14.23
N GLN A 184 5.64 -8.55 14.79
CA GLN A 184 5.23 -9.85 14.26
C GLN A 184 4.11 -9.66 13.24
N THR A 185 3.10 -8.83 13.49
CA THR A 185 1.93 -8.75 12.60
C THR A 185 2.19 -7.97 11.31
N GLY A 186 1.97 -8.62 10.17
CA GLY A 186 2.09 -8.05 8.82
C GLY A 186 3.51 -7.94 8.25
N TYR A 187 4.53 -8.32 9.03
CA TYR A 187 5.95 -8.27 8.67
C TYR A 187 6.56 -9.66 8.72
N ASP A 188 7.54 -9.91 7.85
CA ASP A 188 8.36 -11.11 7.91
C ASP A 188 9.81 -10.76 7.54
N PRO A 189 10.70 -10.63 8.55
CA PRO A 189 12.12 -10.36 8.32
C PRO A 189 12.81 -11.31 7.35
N ALA A 190 12.32 -12.54 7.18
CA ALA A 190 12.89 -13.47 6.21
C ALA A 190 12.79 -12.93 4.78
N LEU A 191 11.76 -12.15 4.44
CA LEU A 191 11.54 -11.60 3.10
C LEU A 191 12.63 -10.64 2.65
N TRP A 192 13.33 -10.00 3.60
CA TRP A 192 14.43 -9.07 3.30
C TRP A 192 15.76 -9.44 3.96
N ALA A 193 15.87 -10.64 4.54
CA ALA A 193 17.12 -11.13 5.15
C ALA A 193 18.29 -11.23 4.15
N GLY A 194 17.99 -11.44 2.87
CA GLY A 194 19.01 -11.51 1.79
C GLY A 194 19.34 -10.17 1.15
N VAL A 195 18.85 -9.04 1.67
CA VAL A 195 19.17 -7.72 1.12
C VAL A 195 20.56 -7.30 1.55
N GLU A 196 21.50 -7.28 0.61
CA GLU A 196 22.90 -6.91 0.85
C GLU A 196 23.11 -5.39 0.87
N GLN A 197 22.33 -4.64 0.09
CA GLN A 197 22.51 -3.21 -0.11
C GLN A 197 21.30 -2.42 0.36
N TRP A 198 21.42 -1.81 1.54
CA TRP A 198 20.42 -0.90 2.07
C TRP A 198 20.82 0.56 1.90
N ARG A 199 19.89 1.38 1.44
CA ARG A 199 19.94 2.84 1.58
C ARG A 199 18.84 3.29 2.51
N SER A 200 19.23 3.83 3.66
CA SER A 200 18.27 4.32 4.64
C SER A 200 17.86 5.75 4.33
N VAL A 201 16.56 6.02 4.40
CA VAL A 201 16.02 7.37 4.28
C VAL A 201 15.78 7.93 5.68
N ASP A 202 16.33 9.12 5.92
CA ASP A 202 16.07 9.94 7.09
C ASP A 202 15.48 11.28 6.65
N PHE A 203 14.35 11.63 7.24
CA PHE A 203 13.61 12.85 6.94
C PHE A 203 13.94 14.01 7.90
N THR A 204 14.82 13.82 8.88
CA THR A 204 15.11 14.82 9.94
C THR A 204 15.57 16.17 9.39
N ALA A 205 16.43 16.17 8.36
CA ALA A 205 16.92 17.38 7.69
C ALA A 205 16.28 17.61 6.31
N ALA A 206 15.19 16.90 6.00
CA ALA A 206 14.52 16.98 4.71
C ALA A 206 13.78 18.32 4.53
N GLN A 207 13.66 18.75 3.28
CA GLN A 207 12.98 19.98 2.90
C GLN A 207 11.52 19.70 2.52
N PRO A 208 10.61 20.70 2.64
CA PRO A 208 9.23 20.53 2.20
C PRO A 208 9.13 20.43 0.68
N LEU A 209 8.12 19.71 0.19
CA LEU A 209 7.80 19.58 -1.24
C LEU A 209 6.29 19.52 -1.45
N GLY A 210 5.77 20.38 -2.32
CA GLY A 210 4.34 20.55 -2.53
C GLY A 210 3.66 20.90 -1.22
N THR A 211 2.73 20.06 -0.78
CA THR A 211 2.02 20.19 0.50
C THR A 211 2.66 19.38 1.61
N PHE A 212 3.78 18.70 1.40
CA PHE A 212 4.44 17.85 2.41
C PHE A 212 5.59 18.56 3.10
N GLU A 213 5.82 18.25 4.37
CA GLU A 213 6.85 18.91 5.18
C GLU A 213 8.26 18.39 4.91
N ARG A 214 8.38 17.13 4.47
CA ARG A 214 9.65 16.41 4.37
C ARG A 214 9.68 15.55 3.12
N ALA A 215 10.61 15.85 2.23
CA ALA A 215 10.90 15.08 1.03
C ALA A 215 12.41 14.98 0.77
N VAL A 216 12.84 13.85 0.22
CA VAL A 216 14.22 13.55 -0.15
C VAL A 216 14.26 13.14 -1.61
N ASP A 217 15.14 13.78 -2.37
CA ASP A 217 15.42 13.38 -3.74
C ASP A 217 16.29 12.12 -3.75
N LEU A 218 15.74 11.02 -4.24
CA LEU A 218 16.43 9.73 -4.22
C LEU A 218 17.61 9.73 -5.17
N LEU A 219 17.43 10.25 -6.37
CA LEU A 219 18.37 10.12 -7.49
C LEU A 219 19.24 11.37 -7.67
N GLY A 220 18.87 12.48 -7.04
CA GLY A 220 19.61 13.75 -7.07
C GLY A 220 19.33 14.60 -8.32
N ASP A 221 18.55 14.08 -9.27
CA ASP A 221 18.05 14.79 -10.45
C ASP A 221 16.59 15.26 -10.28
N GLY A 222 15.99 14.97 -9.13
CA GLY A 222 14.63 15.25 -8.70
C GLY A 222 13.55 14.42 -9.38
N SER A 223 13.90 13.46 -10.23
CA SER A 223 12.95 12.59 -10.93
C SER A 223 12.06 11.80 -9.99
N VAL A 224 12.61 11.36 -8.85
CA VAL A 224 11.95 10.52 -7.85
C VAL A 224 12.16 11.12 -6.46
N GLN A 225 11.09 11.63 -5.88
CA GLN A 225 11.06 12.24 -4.55
C GLN A 225 10.38 11.28 -3.58
N LEU A 226 11.08 10.94 -2.50
CA LEU A 226 10.55 10.16 -1.39
C LEU A 226 9.99 11.14 -0.37
N ILE A 227 8.74 10.95 0.03
CA ILE A 227 8.01 11.87 0.90
C ILE A 227 7.65 11.12 2.18
N ASP A 228 7.79 11.78 3.32
CA ASP A 228 7.37 11.25 4.62
C ASP A 228 5.85 10.99 4.61
N GLY A 229 5.49 9.72 4.60
CA GLY A 229 4.13 9.22 4.51
C GLY A 229 3.64 8.61 5.83
N ARG A 230 4.28 8.93 6.96
CA ARG A 230 4.00 8.29 8.26
C ARG A 230 2.51 8.32 8.63
N GLY A 231 2.07 7.25 9.28
CA GLY A 231 0.67 7.07 9.69
C GLY A 231 0.25 5.61 9.61
N PRO A 232 0.25 4.99 8.41
CA PRO A 232 0.01 3.56 8.27
C PRO A 232 1.04 2.73 9.04
N THR A 233 2.32 3.07 8.87
CA THR A 233 3.45 2.59 9.66
C THR A 233 4.27 3.81 10.11
N PRO A 234 5.20 3.68 11.09
CA PRO A 234 6.03 4.81 11.49
C PRO A 234 6.99 5.28 10.40
N GLY A 235 7.29 4.43 9.40
CA GLY A 235 8.25 4.70 8.36
C GLY A 235 7.68 4.65 6.94
N THR A 236 6.36 4.68 6.77
CA THR A 236 5.70 4.69 5.45
C THR A 236 6.20 5.87 4.60
N MET A 237 6.47 5.63 3.32
CA MET A 237 6.80 6.66 2.34
C MET A 237 5.74 6.79 1.25
N ILE A 238 5.55 8.01 0.77
CA ILE A 238 4.89 8.31 -0.51
C ILE A 238 5.99 8.55 -1.55
N VAL A 239 5.75 8.20 -2.82
CA VAL A 239 6.71 8.44 -3.90
C VAL A 239 6.12 9.37 -4.93
N LEU A 240 6.76 10.50 -5.19
CA LEU A 240 6.40 11.44 -6.26
C LEU A 240 7.40 11.29 -7.41
N VAL A 241 6.88 11.05 -8.62
CA VAL A 241 7.64 10.82 -9.84
C VAL A 241 7.35 11.93 -10.85
N ARG A 242 8.38 12.57 -11.41
CA ARG A 242 8.22 13.63 -12.41
C ARG A 242 8.29 13.10 -13.85
N LEU A 243 7.20 12.49 -14.33
CA LEU A 243 7.09 11.99 -15.71
C LEU A 243 7.12 13.15 -16.72
N PRO A 244 7.43 12.92 -18.01
CA PRO A 244 7.64 14.01 -18.97
C PRO A 244 6.55 15.09 -19.02
N ARG A 245 5.28 14.72 -18.81
CA ARG A 245 4.12 15.60 -18.98
C ARG A 245 3.38 15.95 -17.68
N ARG A 246 3.55 15.17 -16.61
CA ARG A 246 2.84 15.35 -15.34
C ARG A 246 3.54 14.58 -14.22
N ALA A 247 3.31 14.98 -12.98
CA ALA A 247 3.80 14.19 -11.84
C ALA A 247 2.82 13.04 -11.51
N LEU A 248 3.36 11.93 -11.04
CA LEU A 248 2.63 10.79 -10.48
C LEU A 248 2.97 10.68 -9.00
N LEU A 249 1.95 10.61 -8.13
CA LEU A 249 2.09 10.41 -6.70
C LEU A 249 1.62 8.98 -6.36
N TRP A 250 2.56 8.08 -6.12
CA TRP A 250 2.31 6.76 -5.54
C TRP A 250 2.05 6.93 -4.05
N ALA A 251 0.77 6.90 -3.67
CA ALA A 251 0.35 7.31 -2.33
C ALA A 251 0.59 6.24 -1.25
N SER A 252 1.03 5.03 -1.63
CA SER A 252 1.19 3.90 -0.71
C SER A 252 -0.08 3.70 0.16
N ASP A 253 0.06 3.05 1.31
CA ASP A 253 -1.02 2.75 2.24
C ASP A 253 -1.64 4.00 2.90
N VAL A 254 -1.12 5.21 2.63
CA VAL A 254 -1.77 6.47 3.03
C VAL A 254 -3.10 6.65 2.30
N VAL A 255 -3.16 6.25 1.02
CA VAL A 255 -4.40 6.20 0.24
C VAL A 255 -4.58 4.79 -0.31
N PRO A 256 -5.22 3.88 0.45
CA PRO A 256 -5.42 2.50 0.01
C PRO A 256 -6.24 2.40 -1.27
N THR A 257 -7.31 3.19 -1.39
CA THR A 257 -8.24 3.15 -2.52
C THR A 257 -8.75 4.56 -2.86
N TRP A 258 -9.30 4.72 -4.07
CA TRP A 258 -10.08 5.93 -4.41
C TRP A 258 -11.26 6.17 -3.48
N GLY A 259 -11.86 5.11 -2.95
CA GLY A 259 -12.92 5.23 -1.94
C GLY A 259 -12.43 6.01 -0.73
N THR A 260 -11.26 5.64 -0.21
CA THR A 260 -10.60 6.34 0.90
C THR A 260 -10.31 7.80 0.54
N LEU A 261 -9.74 8.06 -0.65
CA LEU A 261 -9.43 9.43 -1.09
C LEU A 261 -10.67 10.31 -1.18
N ARG A 262 -11.79 9.77 -1.68
CA ARG A 262 -13.06 10.49 -1.80
C ARG A 262 -13.69 10.78 -0.44
N THR A 263 -13.82 9.75 0.41
CA THR A 263 -14.64 9.86 1.63
C THR A 263 -13.85 10.28 2.87
N ALA A 264 -12.51 10.31 2.81
CA ALA A 264 -11.64 10.59 3.96
C ALA A 264 -11.94 9.68 5.17
N ARG A 265 -12.31 8.43 4.92
CA ARG A 265 -12.60 7.46 5.98
C ARG A 265 -11.31 6.73 6.36
N GLU A 266 -11.00 6.75 7.65
CA GLU A 266 -9.77 6.17 8.18
C GLU A 266 -9.71 4.65 7.94
N PRO A 267 -8.60 4.11 7.40
CA PRO A 267 -8.36 2.68 7.35
C PRO A 267 -8.20 2.05 8.74
N TYR A 268 -8.45 0.74 8.84
CA TYR A 268 -8.15 0.02 10.07
C TYR A 268 -6.66 -0.34 10.16
N GLY A 269 -6.13 -0.47 11.38
CA GLY A 269 -4.76 -0.98 11.60
C GLY A 269 -3.64 0.01 11.27
N LEU A 270 -3.90 1.30 11.35
CA LEU A 270 -2.86 2.34 11.27
C LEU A 270 -1.99 2.32 12.53
N TRP A 271 -0.69 2.59 12.37
CA TRP A 271 0.22 2.83 13.49
C TRP A 271 -0.15 4.09 14.27
N ASN A 272 -0.48 5.17 13.56
CA ASN A 272 -0.90 6.44 14.17
C ASN A 272 -1.94 7.13 13.28
N GLY A 273 -3.17 7.20 13.77
CA GLY A 273 -4.29 7.78 13.05
C GLY A 273 -4.19 9.30 12.84
N ASP A 274 -3.64 10.05 13.80
CA ASP A 274 -3.50 11.51 13.68
C ASP A 274 -2.40 11.88 12.68
N ALA A 275 -1.30 11.14 12.70
CA ALA A 275 -0.25 11.26 11.70
C ALA A 275 -0.78 10.91 10.30
N TRP A 276 -1.51 9.80 10.17
CA TRP A 276 -2.18 9.46 8.92
C TRP A 276 -3.15 10.55 8.47
N TRP A 277 -3.96 11.11 9.38
CA TRP A 277 -4.93 12.16 9.06
C TRP A 277 -4.25 13.40 8.46
N LEU A 278 -3.16 13.87 9.08
CA LEU A 278 -2.39 14.99 8.56
C LEU A 278 -1.79 14.68 7.17
N THR A 279 -1.14 13.52 7.02
CA THR A 279 -0.52 13.10 5.76
C THR A 279 -1.56 12.93 4.64
N PHE A 280 -2.68 12.28 4.93
CA PHE A 280 -3.79 12.07 4.00
C PHE A 280 -4.40 13.40 3.53
N TRP A 281 -4.61 14.35 4.44
CA TRP A 281 -5.11 15.67 4.04
C TRP A 281 -4.08 16.49 3.25
N ARG A 282 -2.77 16.27 3.45
CA ARG A 282 -1.73 16.84 2.58
C ARG A 282 -1.81 16.27 1.17
N VAL A 283 -2.09 14.97 1.00
CA VAL A 283 -2.36 14.36 -0.31
C VAL A 283 -3.59 15.01 -0.96
N LYS A 284 -4.72 15.13 -0.25
CA LYS A 284 -5.91 15.82 -0.78
C LYS A 284 -5.63 17.27 -1.16
N ARG A 285 -4.91 18.00 -0.31
CA ARG A 285 -4.55 19.39 -0.57
C ARG A 285 -3.62 19.55 -1.78
N LEU A 286 -2.74 18.57 -2.02
CA LEU A 286 -1.93 18.55 -3.24
C LEU A 286 -2.82 18.40 -4.47
N ALA A 287 -3.79 17.48 -4.43
CA ALA A 287 -4.75 17.27 -5.51
C ALA A 287 -5.51 18.57 -5.86
N ASP A 288 -5.88 19.35 -4.85
CA ASP A 288 -6.58 20.62 -5.03
C ASP A 288 -5.68 21.71 -5.66
N LEU A 289 -4.43 21.81 -5.21
CA LEU A 289 -3.50 22.89 -5.61
C LEU A 289 -2.71 22.57 -6.89
N ALA A 290 -2.54 21.30 -7.21
CA ALA A 290 -1.81 20.79 -8.37
C ALA A 290 -2.63 19.65 -9.03
N PRO A 291 -3.80 19.97 -9.64
CA PRO A 291 -4.68 18.96 -10.22
C PRO A 291 -4.05 18.19 -11.38
N GLU A 292 -2.93 18.66 -11.92
CA GLU A 292 -2.12 17.93 -12.90
C GLU A 292 -1.39 16.71 -12.30
N VAL A 293 -1.20 16.67 -10.97
CA VAL A 293 -0.59 15.55 -10.26
C VAL A 293 -1.57 14.39 -10.24
N GLN A 294 -1.12 13.27 -10.78
CA GLN A 294 -1.91 12.06 -10.75
C GLN A 294 -1.63 11.25 -9.50
N ILE A 295 -2.66 11.10 -8.66
CA ILE A 295 -2.57 10.28 -7.46
C ILE A 295 -2.92 8.83 -7.82
N VAL A 296 -2.06 7.89 -7.43
CA VAL A 296 -2.27 6.45 -7.59
C VAL A 296 -2.41 5.82 -6.19
N PRO A 297 -3.60 5.32 -5.84
CA PRO A 297 -3.81 4.58 -4.59
C PRO A 297 -3.02 3.27 -4.53
N ALA A 298 -2.79 2.78 -3.30
CA ALA A 298 -1.98 1.59 -3.02
C ALA A 298 -2.49 0.27 -3.60
N PHE A 299 -3.80 0.18 -3.81
CA PHE A 299 -4.48 -1.01 -4.30
C PHE A 299 -5.40 -0.69 -5.49
N ASP A 300 -4.87 0.03 -6.47
CA ASP A 300 -5.59 0.38 -7.68
C ASP A 300 -4.79 0.04 -8.94
N SER A 301 -5.45 -0.65 -9.89
CA SER A 301 -4.93 -0.97 -11.22
C SER A 301 -5.60 -0.16 -12.33
N THR A 302 -6.62 0.64 -12.02
CA THR A 302 -7.55 1.21 -13.01
C THR A 302 -7.20 2.62 -13.49
N GLY A 303 -6.08 3.17 -12.99
CA GLY A 303 -5.71 4.59 -13.02
C GLY A 303 -6.61 5.49 -13.86
N SER A 304 -7.70 5.93 -13.26
CA SER A 304 -8.61 6.95 -13.77
C SER A 304 -8.93 6.89 -15.27
N GLY A 305 -8.97 5.72 -15.93
CA GLY A 305 -9.48 5.52 -17.30
C GLY A 305 -9.04 6.54 -18.37
N GLU A 306 -7.94 7.27 -18.18
CA GLU A 306 -7.57 8.36 -19.09
C GLU A 306 -6.77 7.77 -20.26
N PRO A 307 -7.20 7.99 -21.52
CA PRO A 307 -6.50 7.49 -22.72
C PRO A 307 -5.04 7.92 -22.85
N SER A 308 -4.63 8.95 -22.08
CA SER A 308 -3.29 9.54 -22.08
C SER A 308 -2.49 9.25 -20.81
N PHE A 309 -2.82 8.18 -20.07
CA PHE A 309 -2.08 7.84 -18.86
C PHE A 309 -0.59 7.57 -19.20
N PRO A 310 0.36 8.35 -18.64
CA PRO A 310 1.78 8.22 -18.98
C PRO A 310 2.40 6.95 -18.38
N ALA A 311 1.75 6.32 -17.39
CA ALA A 311 2.14 4.99 -16.98
C ALA A 311 1.39 3.92 -17.80
N ARG A 312 1.97 2.74 -17.93
CA ARG A 312 1.30 1.60 -18.55
C ARG A 312 0.83 0.66 -17.45
N PHE A 313 -0.46 0.39 -17.37
CA PHE A 313 -0.99 -0.63 -16.46
C PHE A 313 -0.81 -2.00 -17.09
N HIS A 314 -0.18 -2.90 -16.34
CA HIS A 314 0.04 -4.29 -16.70
C HIS A 314 -0.77 -5.13 -15.73
N GLU A 315 -1.99 -5.43 -16.15
CA GLU A 315 -2.81 -6.42 -15.47
C GLU A 315 -2.36 -7.82 -15.91
N LEU A 316 -2.50 -8.78 -15.00
CA LEU A 316 -2.38 -10.17 -15.37
C LEU A 316 -3.69 -10.59 -16.05
N PRO A 317 -3.64 -11.53 -17.01
CA PRO A 317 -4.86 -12.18 -17.48
C PRO A 317 -5.60 -12.66 -16.24
N THR A 318 -6.82 -12.17 -16.03
CA THR A 318 -7.65 -12.61 -14.92
C THR A 318 -7.64 -14.14 -14.94
N PRO A 319 -7.32 -14.83 -13.83
CA PRO A 319 -7.50 -16.28 -13.81
C PRO A 319 -8.94 -16.51 -14.29
N ALA A 320 -9.09 -17.33 -15.35
CA ALA A 320 -10.38 -17.65 -15.93
C ALA A 320 -11.33 -17.90 -14.78
N THR A 321 -12.38 -17.07 -14.69
CA THR A 321 -13.31 -17.00 -13.56
C THR A 321 -13.36 -18.34 -12.86
N SER A 322 -12.75 -18.45 -11.67
CA SER A 322 -12.93 -19.65 -10.86
C SER A 322 -14.43 -19.87 -10.80
N PRO A 323 -14.94 -21.01 -11.32
CA PRO A 323 -16.33 -21.17 -11.70
C PRO A 323 -17.16 -20.82 -10.51
N THR A 324 -17.87 -19.67 -10.55
CA THR A 324 -18.61 -19.03 -9.44
C THR A 324 -18.49 -19.88 -8.20
N ARG A 325 -17.34 -19.81 -7.51
CA ARG A 325 -17.12 -20.68 -6.37
C ARG A 325 -18.22 -20.22 -5.44
N ARG A 326 -19.28 -21.03 -5.24
CA ARG A 326 -20.36 -20.71 -4.31
C ARG A 326 -19.66 -20.09 -3.12
N PRO A 327 -19.98 -18.85 -2.72
CA PRO A 327 -19.27 -18.19 -1.63
C PRO A 327 -19.15 -19.25 -0.55
N SER A 328 -17.92 -19.65 -0.22
CA SER A 328 -17.72 -20.66 0.81
C SER A 328 -18.53 -20.14 1.97
N PRO A 329 -19.60 -20.86 2.41
CA PRO A 329 -20.61 -20.29 3.26
C PRO A 329 -19.88 -19.63 4.40
N ASN A 330 -20.12 -18.32 4.53
CA ASN A 330 -19.42 -17.51 5.50
C ASN A 330 -19.48 -18.32 6.82
N PRO A 331 -18.34 -18.66 7.47
CA PRO A 331 -18.38 -19.42 8.71
C PRO A 331 -19.32 -18.78 9.74
N TRP A 332 -19.57 -17.47 9.61
CA TRP A 332 -20.47 -16.65 10.41
C TRP A 332 -21.96 -16.73 10.02
N GLU A 333 -22.34 -17.15 8.80
CA GLU A 333 -23.76 -17.38 8.42
C GLU A 333 -24.41 -18.53 9.22
N ARG A 334 -23.60 -19.41 9.81
CA ARG A 334 -24.04 -20.46 10.74
C ARG A 334 -24.14 -20.00 12.19
N ILE A 335 -23.59 -18.83 12.53
CA ILE A 335 -23.38 -18.41 13.93
C ILE A 335 -24.19 -17.16 14.28
N LEU A 336 -24.50 -16.31 13.30
CA LEU A 336 -25.43 -15.19 13.51
C LEU A 336 -26.87 -15.69 13.51
N PRO A 337 -27.72 -15.26 14.45
CA PRO A 337 -29.14 -15.57 14.40
C PRO A 337 -29.71 -15.08 13.08
N ARG A 338 -30.38 -15.97 12.34
CA ARG A 338 -31.08 -15.59 11.13
C ARG A 338 -32.13 -14.53 11.52
N PRO A 339 -32.25 -13.43 10.77
CA PRO A 339 -33.37 -12.54 10.97
C PRO A 339 -34.65 -13.34 10.69
N TRP A 340 -35.54 -13.34 11.67
CA TRP A 340 -36.95 -13.73 11.49
C TRP A 340 -37.69 -12.56 10.85
#